data_AF-A0A8H5ZB28-F1
#
_entry.id   AF-A0A8H5ZB28-F1
#
_cell.length_a   1.000
_cell.length_b   1.000
_cell.length_c   1.000
_cell.angle_alpha   90.00
_cell.angle_beta   90.00
_cell.angle_gamma   90.00
#
_symmetry.space_group_name_H-M   'P 1'
#
loop_
_entity.id
_entity.type
_entity.pdbx_description
1 polymer ?
#
loop_
_entity_poly.entity_id
_entity_poly.type
_entity_poly.pdbx_seq_one_letter_code
_entity_poly.pdbx_strand_id
1 'polypeptide(L)'
;MAIGPKYFVASRVLHWTLYIRQASTIRRLQSKYNHTTTTADRPRSGQPKILSRQQRKIIWRIARRSLKIDCASLPSKATLHRMLRSLNTVKYRCKKRPKPTPFYALCLSLLTMALGPPHSQVLR
;
A
#
# COMPACT_ATOMS: atom_id res chain seq x y z
N MET A 1 -58.62 -25.42 34.56
CA MET A 1 -57.52 -25.24 35.54
C MET A 1 -56.29 -24.74 34.77
N ALA A 2 -55.94 -23.46 34.94
CA ALA A 2 -54.83 -22.83 34.23
C ALA A 2 -53.50 -23.17 34.92
N ILE A 3 -52.65 -23.95 34.24
CA ILE A 3 -51.29 -24.24 34.68
C ILE A 3 -50.44 -23.05 34.23
N GLY A 4 -50.26 -22.07 35.13
CA GLY A 4 -49.42 -20.90 34.89
C GLY A 4 -47.95 -21.27 34.67
N PRO A 5 -47.17 -20.43 33.95
CA PRO A 5 -45.78 -20.74 33.60
C PRO A 5 -44.86 -20.55 34.81
N LYS A 6 -44.73 -21.59 35.64
CA LYS A 6 -43.83 -21.60 36.82
C LYS A 6 -42.35 -21.88 36.48
N TYR A 7 -41.99 -22.03 35.20
CA TYR A 7 -40.66 -22.52 34.80
C TYR A 7 -39.77 -21.48 34.09
N PHE A 8 -40.21 -20.22 33.93
CA PHE A 8 -39.46 -19.27 33.10
C PHE A 8 -38.38 -18.46 33.83
N VAL A 9 -38.25 -18.60 35.16
CA VAL A 9 -37.30 -17.78 35.96
C VAL A 9 -35.99 -18.52 36.26
N ALA A 10 -35.96 -19.85 36.20
CA ALA A 10 -34.79 -20.66 36.56
C ALA A 10 -33.74 -20.80 35.43
N SER A 11 -34.11 -20.64 34.16
CA SER A 11 -33.16 -20.80 33.03
C SER A 11 -32.14 -19.67 32.93
N ARG A 12 -32.39 -18.51 33.54
CA ARG A 12 -31.51 -17.33 33.43
C ARG A 12 -30.31 -17.39 34.38
N VAL A 13 -30.42 -18.16 35.47
CA VAL A 13 -29.36 -18.27 36.49
C VAL A 13 -28.46 -19.48 36.22
N LEU A 14 -29.02 -20.59 35.72
CA LEU A 14 -28.29 -21.85 35.49
C LEU A 14 -27.44 -21.90 34.20
N HIS A 15 -27.60 -20.95 33.28
CA HIS A 15 -26.84 -20.96 32.01
C HIS A 15 -25.40 -20.42 32.16
N TRP A 16 -25.10 -19.65 33.21
CA TRP A 16 -23.79 -19.02 33.38
C TRP A 16 -22.72 -19.95 33.97
N THR A 17 -23.13 -21.03 34.63
CA THR A 17 -22.22 -21.99 35.29
C THR A 17 -21.68 -23.05 34.33
N LEU A 18 -22.30 -23.26 33.17
CA LEU A 18 -21.90 -24.27 32.18
C LEU A 18 -20.75 -23.82 31.26
N TYR A 19 -20.45 -22.52 31.23
CA TYR A 19 -19.40 -21.98 30.37
C TYR A 19 -18.32 -21.30 31.22
N ILE A 20 -17.05 -21.70 31.03
CA ILE A 20 -15.86 -21.12 31.69
C ILE A 20 -15.61 -19.65 31.22
N ARG A 21 -16.53 -19.03 30.49
CA ARG A 21 -16.36 -17.70 29.88
C ARG A 21 -17.23 -16.65 30.56
N GLN A 22 -16.71 -15.43 30.61
CA GLN A 22 -17.43 -14.28 31.15
C GLN A 22 -18.74 -14.00 30.39
N ALA A 23 -19.76 -13.59 31.13
CA ALA A 23 -21.10 -13.33 30.60
C ALA A 23 -21.13 -12.27 29.47
N SER A 24 -20.25 -11.27 29.54
CA SER A 24 -20.07 -10.24 28.52
C SER A 24 -19.58 -10.82 27.18
N THR A 25 -18.66 -11.78 27.25
CA THR A 25 -18.08 -12.44 26.07
C THR A 25 -19.14 -13.27 25.35
N ILE A 26 -19.95 -14.02 26.10
CA ILE A 26 -21.05 -14.83 25.55
C ILE A 26 -22.07 -13.92 24.86
N ARG A 27 -22.52 -12.84 25.52
CA ARG A 27 -23.44 -11.86 24.93
C ARG A 27 -22.88 -11.22 23.66
N ARG A 28 -21.60 -10.84 23.66
CA ARG A 28 -20.92 -10.27 22.49
C ARG A 28 -20.88 -11.27 21.33
N LEU A 29 -20.59 -12.54 21.59
CA LEU A 29 -20.56 -13.59 20.56
C LEU A 29 -21.95 -13.88 19.98
N GLN A 30 -22.98 -13.94 20.83
CA GLN A 30 -24.37 -14.11 20.40
C GLN A 30 -24.82 -12.95 19.50
N SER A 31 -24.62 -11.70 19.94
CA SER A 31 -24.95 -10.52 19.15
C SER A 31 -24.19 -10.52 17.81
N LYS A 32 -22.88 -10.79 17.83
CA LYS A 32 -22.06 -10.89 16.62
C LYS A 32 -22.58 -11.98 15.67
N TYR A 33 -22.87 -13.18 16.17
CA TYR A 33 -23.38 -14.28 15.36
C TYR A 33 -24.72 -13.93 14.71
N ASN A 34 -25.64 -13.28 15.44
CA ASN A 34 -26.93 -12.85 14.89
C ASN A 34 -26.78 -11.85 13.74
N HIS A 35 -25.73 -11.01 13.76
CA HIS A 35 -25.49 -10.00 12.71
C HIS A 35 -24.64 -10.51 11.54
N THR A 36 -23.63 -11.35 11.78
CA THR A 36 -22.66 -11.75 10.76
C THR A 36 -22.67 -13.23 10.43
N THR A 37 -23.51 -14.04 11.09
CA THR A 37 -23.56 -15.52 10.98
C THR A 37 -22.20 -16.20 11.19
N THR A 38 -21.27 -15.49 11.83
CA THR A 38 -19.91 -15.95 12.10
C THR A 38 -19.44 -15.45 13.45
N THR A 39 -18.68 -16.29 14.15
CA THR A 39 -17.98 -15.95 15.39
C THR A 39 -16.54 -15.54 15.14
N ALA A 40 -16.02 -15.67 13.92
CA ALA A 40 -14.64 -15.35 13.56
C ALA A 40 -14.34 -13.85 13.71
N ASP A 41 -13.25 -13.51 14.38
CA ASP A 41 -12.85 -12.11 14.56
C ASP A 41 -12.38 -11.49 13.25
N ARG A 42 -12.75 -10.21 13.07
CA ARG A 42 -12.25 -9.45 11.93
C ARG A 42 -10.75 -9.24 12.08
N PRO A 43 -9.99 -9.24 10.97
CA PRO A 43 -8.60 -8.87 11.02
C PRO A 43 -8.48 -7.48 11.66
N ARG A 44 -7.50 -7.33 12.55
CA ARG A 44 -7.22 -6.03 13.17
C ARG A 44 -6.87 -5.03 12.08
N SER A 45 -7.35 -3.80 12.22
CA SER A 45 -6.88 -2.70 11.37
C SER A 45 -5.37 -2.58 11.56
N GLY A 46 -4.61 -2.76 10.49
CA GLY A 46 -3.17 -2.55 10.50
C GLY A 46 -2.81 -1.08 10.68
N GLN A 47 -1.52 -0.80 10.89
CA GLN A 47 -1.04 0.58 10.95
C GLN A 47 -1.23 1.29 9.59
N PRO A 48 -1.54 2.60 9.61
CA PRO A 48 -1.64 3.39 8.39
C PRO A 48 -0.30 3.40 7.64
N LYS A 49 -0.39 3.49 6.31
CA LYS A 49 0.81 3.54 5.47
C LYS A 49 1.48 4.90 5.63
N ILE A 50 2.81 4.89 5.79
CA ILE A 50 3.67 6.09 5.92
C ILE A 50 3.46 7.06 4.73
N LEU A 51 3.24 6.50 3.54
CA LEU A 51 3.04 7.27 2.32
C LEU A 51 1.56 7.31 1.94
N SER A 52 1.06 8.51 1.67
CA SER A 52 -0.29 8.72 1.14
C SER A 52 -0.43 8.13 -0.27
N ARG A 53 -1.66 7.81 -0.69
CA ARG A 53 -1.93 7.28 -2.04
C ARG A 53 -1.46 8.25 -3.13
N GLN A 54 -1.62 9.55 -2.93
CA GLN A 54 -1.18 10.58 -3.87
C GLN A 54 0.35 10.66 -3.96
N GLN A 55 1.05 10.67 -2.83
CA GLN A 55 2.51 10.67 -2.80
C GLN A 55 3.08 9.45 -3.52
N ARG A 56 2.53 8.25 -3.26
CA ARG A 56 2.93 7.02 -3.99
C ARG A 56 2.77 7.16 -5.50
N LYS A 57 1.66 7.76 -5.95
CA LYS A 57 1.37 7.98 -7.38
C LYS A 57 2.37 8.94 -8.01
N ILE A 58 2.70 10.04 -7.33
CA ILE A 58 3.69 11.02 -7.79
C ILE A 58 5.06 10.37 -7.89
N ILE A 59 5.53 9.70 -6.82
CA ILE A 59 6.84 9.02 -6.80
C ILE A 59 6.93 7.99 -7.92
N TRP A 60 5.87 7.21 -8.15
CA TRP A 60 5.86 6.23 -9.24
C TRP A 60 5.90 6.88 -10.63
N ARG A 61 5.21 8.01 -10.83
CA ARG A 61 5.30 8.77 -12.09
C ARG A 61 6.72 9.28 -12.33
N ILE A 62 7.36 9.82 -11.29
CA ILE A 62 8.76 10.26 -11.35
C ILE A 62 9.66 9.07 -11.66
N ALA A 63 9.52 7.96 -10.92
CA ALA A 63 10.33 6.75 -11.09
C ALA A 63 10.25 6.13 -12.50
N ARG A 64 9.11 6.30 -13.19
CA ARG A 64 8.96 5.90 -14.59
C ARG A 64 9.67 6.83 -15.56
N ARG A 65 9.61 8.15 -15.30
CA ARG A 65 10.19 9.18 -16.19
C ARG A 65 11.70 9.29 -16.03
N SER A 66 12.21 9.17 -14.81
CA SER A 66 13.62 9.34 -14.48
C SER A 66 14.22 8.09 -13.85
N LEU A 67 15.44 7.73 -14.30
CA LEU A 67 16.21 6.61 -13.73
C LEU A 67 16.71 6.91 -12.30
N LYS A 68 16.85 8.19 -11.95
CA LYS A 68 17.29 8.67 -10.64
C LYS A 68 16.18 9.49 -9.99
N ILE A 69 15.86 9.15 -8.75
CA ILE A 69 14.92 9.89 -7.91
C ILE A 69 15.77 10.54 -6.82
N ASP A 70 15.72 11.87 -6.75
CA ASP A 70 16.39 12.58 -5.68
C ASP A 70 15.68 12.30 -4.34
N CYS A 71 16.45 11.85 -3.35
CA CYS A 71 15.91 11.34 -2.08
C CYS A 71 15.73 12.44 -1.03
N ALA A 72 16.22 13.66 -1.30
CA ALA A 72 16.21 14.76 -0.33
C ALA A 72 14.80 15.23 0.05
N SER A 73 13.83 15.18 -0.88
CA SER A 73 12.45 15.61 -0.67
C SER A 73 11.48 14.47 -0.32
N LEU A 74 12.00 13.26 -0.12
CA LEU A 74 11.21 12.04 0.00
C LEU A 74 11.38 11.38 1.37
N PRO A 75 10.40 10.56 1.81
CA PRO A 75 10.55 9.81 3.06
C PRO A 75 11.77 8.89 3.00
N SER A 76 12.18 8.42 4.19
CA SER A 76 13.30 7.48 4.38
C SER A 76 13.56 6.55 3.19
N LYS A 77 14.82 6.45 2.78
CA LYS A 77 15.32 5.63 1.67
C LYS A 77 14.77 4.19 1.71
N ALA A 78 14.61 3.63 2.91
CA ALA A 78 14.05 2.29 3.11
C ALA A 78 12.57 2.19 2.69
N THR A 79 11.76 3.19 3.04
CA THR A 79 10.34 3.29 2.68
C THR A 79 10.16 3.38 1.18
N LEU A 80 10.96 4.23 0.54
CA LEU A 80 11.02 4.39 -0.91
C LEU A 80 11.37 3.05 -1.60
N HIS A 81 12.39 2.36 -1.11
CA HIS A 81 12.84 1.11 -1.68
C HIS A 81 11.80 -0.01 -1.52
N ARG A 82 11.18 -0.14 -0.33
CA ARG A 82 10.07 -1.09 -0.10
C ARG A 82 8.90 -0.79 -1.05
N MET A 83 8.55 0.48 -1.23
CA MET A 83 7.48 0.88 -2.14
C MET A 83 7.81 0.51 -3.59
N LEU A 84 9.01 0.84 -4.09
CA LEU A 84 9.40 0.54 -5.47
C LEU A 84 9.50 -0.98 -5.72
N ARG A 85 9.94 -1.77 -4.73
CA ARG A 85 9.87 -3.25 -4.79
C ARG A 85 8.44 -3.74 -4.92
N SER A 86 7.51 -3.24 -4.10
CA SER A 86 6.10 -3.64 -4.16
C SER A 86 5.43 -3.32 -5.50
N LEU A 87 5.95 -2.35 -6.24
CA LEU A 87 5.46 -1.95 -7.57
C LEU A 87 6.23 -2.63 -8.71
N ASN A 88 7.20 -3.49 -8.40
CA ASN A 88 8.08 -4.18 -9.35
C ASN A 88 8.83 -3.22 -10.31
N THR A 89 9.09 -1.98 -9.88
CA THR A 89 9.75 -0.95 -10.71
C THR A 89 11.26 -0.89 -10.51
N VAL A 90 11.82 -1.71 -9.62
CA VAL A 90 13.28 -1.78 -9.36
C VAL A 90 14.06 -2.15 -10.63
N LYS A 91 13.45 -2.97 -11.50
CA LYS A 91 14.05 -3.46 -12.76
C LYS A 91 14.47 -2.34 -13.71
N TYR A 92 13.87 -1.15 -13.63
CA TYR A 92 14.18 0.00 -14.50
C TYR A 92 15.45 0.77 -14.11
N ARG A 93 16.11 0.41 -12.99
CA ARG A 93 17.37 1.04 -12.57
C ARG A 93 18.63 0.33 -13.08
N CYS A 94 18.50 -0.89 -13.61
CA CYS A 94 19.64 -1.79 -13.86
C CYS A 94 19.86 -2.16 -15.33
N LYS A 95 19.14 -1.57 -16.30
CA LYS A 95 19.51 -1.77 -17.70
C LYS A 95 20.79 -0.98 -17.97
N LYS A 96 21.90 -1.71 -18.19
CA LYS A 96 23.14 -1.18 -18.77
C LYS A 96 22.71 -0.36 -19.99
N ARG A 97 22.98 0.95 -20.02
CA ARG A 97 22.73 1.74 -21.25
C ARG A 97 23.48 1.02 -22.37
N PRO A 98 22.85 0.73 -23.53
CA PRO A 98 23.64 0.37 -24.68
C PRO A 98 24.65 1.50 -24.88
N LYS A 99 25.95 1.16 -24.89
CA LYS A 99 26.96 2.15 -25.30
C LYS A 99 26.51 2.63 -26.69
N PRO A 100 26.50 3.95 -26.96
CA PRO A 100 26.23 4.42 -28.31
C PRO A 100 27.16 3.64 -29.22
N THR A 101 26.60 2.93 -30.19
CA THR A 101 27.41 2.33 -31.23
C THR A 101 28.17 3.48 -31.90
N PRO A 102 29.43 3.29 -32.29
CA PRO A 102 30.25 4.36 -32.87
C PRO A 102 29.55 5.08 -34.03
N PHE A 103 28.74 4.35 -34.79
CA PHE A 103 27.86 4.89 -35.83
C PHE A 103 26.87 5.95 -35.32
N TYR A 104 26.19 5.69 -34.20
CA TYR A 104 25.20 6.61 -33.62
C TYR A 104 25.85 7.88 -33.05
N ALA A 105 27.05 7.77 -32.49
CA ALA A 105 27.82 8.91 -32.02
C ALA A 105 28.26 9.82 -33.18
N LEU A 106 28.67 9.22 -34.31
CA LEU A 106 29.07 9.91 -35.53
C LEU A 106 27.88 10.61 -36.21
N CYS A 107 26.72 9.95 -36.29
CA CYS A 107 25.49 10.58 -36.78
C CYS A 107 25.07 11.77 -35.90
N LEU A 108 25.18 11.66 -34.58
CA LEU A 108 24.82 12.74 -33.67
C LEU A 108 25.77 13.94 -33.82
N SER A 109 27.09 13.69 -33.97
CA SER A 109 28.07 14.76 -34.19
C SER A 109 27.86 15.47 -35.53
N LEU A 110 27.58 14.72 -36.60
CA LEU A 110 27.27 15.30 -37.92
C LEU A 110 25.99 16.12 -37.88
N LEU A 111 24.94 15.65 -37.20
CA LEU A 111 23.68 16.38 -37.07
C LEU A 111 23.87 17.69 -36.28
N THR A 112 24.68 17.67 -35.21
CA THR A 112 25.02 18.89 -34.45
C THR A 112 25.88 19.88 -35.24
N MET A 113 26.76 19.39 -36.13
CA MET A 113 27.52 20.25 -37.03
C MET A 113 26.63 20.87 -38.11
N ALA A 114 25.67 20.10 -38.64
CA ALA A 114 24.76 20.54 -39.70
C ALA A 114 23.70 21.55 -39.23
N LEU A 115 23.20 21.41 -38.00
CA LEU A 115 22.18 22.29 -37.44
C LEU A 115 22.75 23.56 -36.79
N GLY A 116 24.08 23.66 -36.67
CA GLY A 116 24.76 24.76 -36.00
C GLY A 116 24.51 24.81 -34.48
N PRO A 117 25.25 25.65 -33.74
CA PRO A 117 25.01 25.85 -32.31
C PRO A 117 23.60 26.42 -32.09
N PRO A 118 22.89 26.01 -31.02
CA PRO A 118 21.58 26.58 -30.73
C PRO A 118 21.71 28.11 -30.56
N HIS A 119 20.90 28.85 -31.32
CA HIS A 119 20.89 30.33 -31.37
C HIS A 119 20.69 31.04 -30.00
N SER A 120 20.53 30.31 -28.90
CA SER A 120 20.39 30.86 -27.56
C SER A 120 21.69 31.40 -26.94
N GLN A 121 22.83 31.34 -27.64
CA GLN A 121 24.14 31.82 -27.13
C GLN A 121 24.72 33.04 -27.86
N VAL A 122 24.01 33.64 -28.84
CA VAL A 122 24.52 34.77 -29.64
C VAL A 122 24.07 36.15 -29.10
N LEU A 123 23.36 36.17 -27.97
CA LEU A 123 23.00 37.42 -27.27
C LEU A 123 23.70 37.49 -25.90
N ARG A 124 24.99 37.78 -25.90
CA ARG A 124 25.71 38.44 -24.80
C ARG A 124 26.81 39.31 -25.36
#